data_AF-A0A971YJ00-F1
#
_entry.id   AF-A0A971YJ00-F1
#
_cell.length_a   1.000
_cell.length_b   1.000
_cell.length_c   1.000
_cell.angle_alpha   90.00
_cell.angle_beta   90.00
_cell.angle_gamma   90.00
#
_symmetry.space_group_name_H-M   'P 1'
#
loop_
_entity.id
_entity.type
_entity.pdbx_description
1 polymer ?
#
loop_
_entity_poly.entity_id
_entity_poly.type
_entity_poly.pdbx_seq_one_letter_code
_entity_poly.pdbx_strand_id
1 'polypeptide(L)'
;MMKKNIEELLSDYIDALNNEREHEIEVAENSPELERLIETVYQVRTLREPGLPDEDYPKRLAWVVADELQKGKDKDFGKQAKARSKSIIKTILPVTAAACLLVFLLVYTLGAFKQDLVYAMEKAVAKLNSYHGLLEIRTRNAAGEEWLSHRVELWYAGDKYAIKQDDGSLTVNNGQKKWQINHEDRTVILLPLLPDPTKSTFDLRDEARQAKQYPYTVTETEMIAGRETVKLVISPPGGEEYYLWVDRETNLPIQLQTAMQKALQTTYTFISFEPNIEIPYEIFAYQVPEGYTEVEEGSGQLVATIEEAVAISGFTPLLPKQTPYRILAFQDRIVLDYGETTIVESIAAGEFKLEPNAYLGSAAGGPLEIWYERLRWRQNGLEIQIEGEKRLELAGEITEDLSIPDANQDLASHAIINVPVDMEIVEANQKQVDSGSSPWQLDPLQVALTFVNLEVTPEGIQGEPQIDMPAFELVSNNSVEAIVYVKEGPIERVYLKRLIRQDESGIWTVVGYDPR
;
A
#
# COMPACT_ATOMS: atom_id res chain seq x y z
N MET A 1 -50.30 -3.10 10.17
CA MET A 1 -49.07 -3.93 10.16
C MET A 1 -48.16 -3.34 9.11
N MET A 2 -46.95 -2.91 9.48
CA MET A 2 -45.93 -2.51 8.51
C MET A 2 -45.48 -3.75 7.74
N LYS A 3 -45.40 -3.64 6.41
CA LYS A 3 -44.77 -4.65 5.56
C LYS A 3 -43.27 -4.57 5.80
N LYS A 4 -42.67 -5.62 6.34
CA LYS A 4 -41.21 -5.78 6.44
C LYS A 4 -40.60 -5.82 5.04
N ASN A 5 -39.41 -5.25 4.87
CA ASN A 5 -38.66 -5.34 3.61
C ASN A 5 -37.93 -6.70 3.51
N ILE A 6 -37.28 -6.94 2.37
CA ILE A 6 -36.62 -8.22 2.07
C ILE A 6 -35.42 -8.44 3.01
N GLU A 7 -34.66 -7.39 3.33
CA GLU A 7 -33.50 -7.50 4.22
C GLU A 7 -33.90 -7.87 5.65
N GLU A 8 -34.96 -7.26 6.19
CA GLU A 8 -35.48 -7.60 7.53
C GLU A 8 -35.99 -9.05 7.58
N LEU A 9 -36.68 -9.51 6.52
CA LEU A 9 -37.16 -10.90 6.44
C LEU A 9 -35.99 -11.91 6.38
N LEU A 10 -34.92 -11.58 5.68
CA LEU A 10 -33.72 -12.40 5.59
C LEU A 10 -32.92 -12.44 6.89
N SER A 11 -32.78 -11.29 7.56
CA SER A 11 -32.12 -11.21 8.86
C SER A 11 -32.86 -12.05 9.90
N ASP A 12 -34.19 -11.92 9.96
CA ASP A 12 -35.03 -12.73 10.86
C ASP A 12 -34.89 -14.24 10.58
N TYR A 13 -34.79 -14.63 9.30
CA TYR A 13 -34.58 -16.03 8.89
C TYR A 13 -33.22 -16.59 9.33
N ILE A 14 -32.15 -15.82 9.12
CA ILE A 14 -30.79 -16.19 9.52
C ILE A 14 -30.71 -16.32 11.04
N ASP A 15 -31.28 -15.38 11.78
CA ASP A 15 -31.32 -15.41 13.24
C ASP A 15 -32.12 -16.62 13.74
N ALA A 16 -33.26 -16.92 13.12
CA ALA A 16 -34.05 -18.09 13.49
C ALA A 16 -33.31 -19.40 13.22
N LEU A 17 -32.66 -19.52 12.06
CA LEU A 17 -31.78 -20.65 11.75
C LEU A 17 -30.66 -20.76 12.79
N ASN A 18 -29.90 -19.71 13.05
CA ASN A 18 -28.80 -19.71 14.02
C ASN A 18 -29.24 -20.15 15.43
N ASN A 19 -30.50 -19.85 15.79
CA ASN A 19 -31.11 -20.28 17.05
C ASN A 19 -31.79 -21.67 17.01
N GLU A 20 -31.54 -22.48 15.97
CA GLU A 20 -32.12 -23.81 15.73
C GLU A 20 -33.66 -23.85 15.73
N ARG A 21 -34.30 -22.75 15.33
CA ARG A 21 -35.76 -22.67 15.23
C ARG A 21 -36.21 -22.85 13.78
N GLU A 22 -37.23 -23.66 13.58
CA GLU A 22 -37.90 -23.79 12.28
C GLU A 22 -38.70 -22.50 12.02
N HIS A 23 -38.37 -21.78 10.96
CA HIS A 23 -39.01 -20.51 10.60
C HIS A 23 -39.57 -20.57 9.19
N GLU A 24 -40.90 -20.68 9.07
CA GLU A 24 -41.60 -20.58 7.80
C GLU A 24 -41.83 -19.10 7.47
N ILE A 25 -41.14 -18.58 6.45
CA ILE A 25 -41.49 -17.29 5.86
C ILE A 25 -42.61 -17.55 4.86
N GLU A 26 -43.77 -16.92 5.04
CA GLU A 26 -44.77 -16.82 3.99
C GLU A 26 -44.20 -15.97 2.84
N VAL A 27 -43.66 -16.64 1.83
CA VAL A 27 -43.18 -16.01 0.60
C VAL A 27 -44.41 -15.41 -0.09
N ALA A 28 -44.52 -14.08 -0.09
CA ALA A 28 -45.54 -13.41 -0.89
C ALA A 28 -45.36 -13.81 -2.36
N GLU A 29 -46.46 -14.12 -3.07
CA GLU A 29 -46.51 -14.74 -4.41
C GLU A 29 -45.66 -14.11 -5.55
N ASN A 30 -44.87 -13.05 -5.30
CA ASN A 30 -44.08 -12.32 -6.30
C ASN A 30 -42.66 -11.91 -5.86
N SER A 31 -41.93 -12.67 -5.02
CA SER A 31 -40.51 -12.37 -4.72
C SER A 31 -39.54 -13.55 -5.00
N PRO A 32 -39.21 -13.82 -6.28
CA PRO A 32 -38.24 -14.86 -6.66
C PRO A 32 -36.81 -14.58 -6.17
N GLU A 33 -36.51 -13.34 -5.80
CA GLU A 33 -35.23 -12.94 -5.22
C GLU A 33 -35.10 -13.40 -3.75
N LEU A 34 -36.17 -13.24 -2.95
CA LEU A 34 -36.18 -13.71 -1.56
C LEU A 34 -36.07 -15.24 -1.47
N GLU A 35 -36.70 -15.96 -2.40
CA GLU A 35 -36.65 -17.43 -2.45
C GLU A 35 -35.22 -17.94 -2.71
N ARG A 36 -34.49 -17.33 -3.65
CA ARG A 36 -33.07 -17.67 -3.93
C ARG A 36 -32.17 -17.37 -2.74
N LEU A 37 -32.40 -16.27 -2.04
CA LEU A 37 -31.58 -15.87 -0.89
C LEU A 37 -31.82 -16.81 0.31
N ILE A 38 -33.08 -17.20 0.55
CA ILE A 38 -33.45 -18.20 1.57
C ILE A 38 -32.78 -19.56 1.28
N GLU A 39 -32.81 -20.02 0.02
CA GLU A 39 -32.16 -21.27 -0.40
C GLU A 39 -30.63 -21.21 -0.21
N THR A 40 -30.03 -20.08 -0.56
CA THR A 40 -28.58 -19.85 -0.40
C THR A 40 -28.15 -19.92 1.07
N VAL A 41 -28.89 -19.23 1.96
CA VAL A 41 -28.62 -19.24 3.40
C VAL A 41 -28.74 -20.65 3.97
N TYR A 42 -29.72 -21.43 3.53
CA TYR A 42 -29.87 -22.82 3.95
C TYR A 42 -28.69 -23.69 3.49
N GLN A 43 -28.26 -23.57 2.23
CA GLN A 43 -27.12 -24.33 1.72
C GLN A 43 -25.84 -24.03 2.49
N VAL A 44 -25.53 -22.75 2.74
CA VAL A 44 -24.34 -22.33 3.50
C VAL A 44 -24.34 -22.92 4.90
N ARG A 45 -25.49 -22.94 5.60
CA ARG A 45 -25.59 -23.57 6.94
C ARG A 45 -25.34 -25.09 6.90
N THR A 46 -25.76 -25.76 5.83
CA THR A 46 -25.62 -27.22 5.71
C THR A 46 -24.21 -27.68 5.29
N LEU A 47 -23.32 -26.75 4.94
CA LEU A 47 -21.91 -27.06 4.69
C LEU A 47 -21.27 -27.51 6.01
N ARG A 48 -20.79 -28.74 6.06
CA ARG A 48 -19.99 -29.23 7.19
C ARG A 48 -18.69 -28.46 7.27
N GLU A 49 -18.34 -28.00 8.47
CA GLU A 49 -16.99 -27.52 8.76
C GLU A 49 -15.96 -28.59 8.37
N PRO A 50 -14.90 -28.23 7.63
CA PRO A 50 -13.89 -29.19 7.23
C PRO A 50 -13.15 -29.72 8.46
N GLY A 51 -13.24 -31.03 8.68
CA GLY A 51 -12.50 -31.69 9.74
C GLY A 51 -11.00 -31.59 9.48
N LEU A 52 -10.25 -31.13 10.48
CA LEU A 52 -8.79 -31.14 10.47
C LEU A 52 -8.28 -32.57 10.22
N PRO A 53 -7.23 -32.75 9.39
CA PRO A 53 -6.65 -34.07 9.17
C PRO A 53 -6.06 -34.64 10.46
N ASP A 54 -6.08 -35.98 10.59
CA ASP A 54 -5.62 -36.66 11.80
C ASP A 54 -4.16 -36.33 12.15
N GLU A 55 -3.79 -36.47 13.43
CA GLU A 55 -2.47 -36.10 13.97
C GLU A 55 -1.28 -36.78 13.27
N ASP A 56 -1.50 -37.87 12.54
CA ASP A 56 -0.47 -38.60 11.80
C ASP A 56 -0.36 -38.17 10.33
N TYR A 57 -1.25 -37.30 9.85
CA TYR A 57 -1.18 -36.74 8.50
C TYR A 57 0.15 -36.04 8.17
N PRO A 58 0.75 -35.22 9.06
CA PRO A 58 2.05 -34.61 8.80
C PRO A 58 3.17 -35.64 8.61
N LYS A 59 3.11 -36.77 9.34
CA LYS A 59 4.10 -37.85 9.21
C LYS A 59 3.92 -38.62 7.91
N ARG A 60 2.68 -38.91 7.51
CA ARG A 60 2.39 -39.57 6.23
C ARG A 60 2.82 -38.69 5.06
N LEU A 61 2.54 -37.38 5.13
CA LEU A 61 2.96 -36.42 4.12
C LEU A 61 4.50 -36.35 4.02
N ALA A 62 5.19 -36.22 5.15
CA ALA A 62 6.66 -36.22 5.18
C ALA A 62 7.27 -37.53 4.62
N TRP A 63 6.64 -38.67 4.88
CA TRP A 63 7.08 -39.95 4.34
C TRP A 63 6.89 -40.07 2.83
N VAL A 64 5.73 -39.65 2.31
CA VAL A 64 5.44 -39.65 0.87
C VAL A 64 6.42 -38.73 0.12
N VAL A 65 6.63 -37.52 0.63
CA VAL A 65 7.55 -36.55 0.04
C VAL A 65 9.00 -37.07 0.05
N ALA A 66 9.42 -37.74 1.12
CA ALA A 66 10.77 -38.33 1.20
C ALA A 66 10.97 -39.52 0.24
N ASP A 67 9.96 -40.38 0.07
CA ASP A 67 9.98 -41.50 -0.87
C ASP A 67 10.00 -41.03 -2.34
N GLU A 68 9.29 -39.94 -2.64
CA GLU A 68 9.23 -39.35 -3.97
C GLU A 68 10.54 -38.65 -4.36
N LEU A 69 11.20 -38.00 -3.39
CA LEU A 69 12.54 -37.41 -3.56
C LEU A 69 13.66 -38.46 -3.74
N GLN A 70 13.52 -39.66 -3.15
CA GLN A 70 14.47 -40.75 -3.37
C GLN A 70 14.27 -41.42 -4.73
N LYS A 71 13.03 -41.63 -5.16
CA LYS A 71 12.71 -42.21 -6.47
C LYS A 71 13.10 -41.31 -7.65
N GLY A 72 13.24 -40.00 -7.42
CA GLY A 72 13.75 -39.03 -8.39
C GLY A 72 15.27 -39.07 -8.64
N LYS A 73 16.07 -39.71 -7.76
CA LYS A 73 17.54 -39.73 -7.88
C LYS A 73 18.15 -40.99 -8.51
N ASP A 74 17.37 -42.04 -8.74
CA ASP A 74 17.85 -43.33 -9.28
C ASP A 74 17.68 -43.50 -10.80
N LYS A 75 17.38 -42.42 -11.53
CA LYS A 75 17.35 -42.40 -13.01
C LYS A 75 18.29 -41.34 -13.58
N ASP A 76 19.60 -41.50 -13.40
CA ASP A 76 20.54 -41.45 -14.52
C ASP A 76 22.00 -41.72 -14.10
N PHE A 77 22.76 -42.26 -15.06
CA PHE A 77 24.21 -42.54 -15.07
C PHE A 77 24.69 -43.92 -14.60
N GLY A 78 24.54 -44.88 -15.50
CA GLY A 78 25.42 -46.03 -15.60
C GLY A 78 26.77 -45.71 -16.29
N LYS A 79 27.81 -46.37 -15.77
CA LYS A 79 29.11 -46.78 -16.38
C LYS A 79 30.39 -45.97 -16.06
N GLN A 80 31.06 -46.46 -15.02
CA GLN A 80 32.48 -46.89 -14.92
C GLN A 80 33.63 -46.01 -15.46
N ALA A 81 34.60 -45.71 -14.58
CA ALA A 81 35.96 -46.28 -14.66
C ALA A 81 36.78 -46.05 -13.36
N LYS A 82 37.57 -47.07 -12.97
CA LYS A 82 38.48 -47.13 -11.81
C LYS A 82 39.84 -46.49 -12.11
N ALA A 83 40.49 -45.84 -11.13
CA ALA A 83 41.93 -45.99 -10.86
C ALA A 83 42.37 -45.39 -9.50
N ARG A 84 43.43 -45.98 -8.94
CA ARG A 84 44.01 -45.83 -7.59
C ARG A 84 45.01 -44.65 -7.46
N SER A 85 45.05 -44.08 -6.24
CA SER A 85 46.24 -43.81 -5.37
C SER A 85 47.43 -42.99 -5.92
N LYS A 86 47.76 -41.85 -5.29
CA LYS A 86 48.84 -41.69 -4.27
C LYS A 86 49.04 -40.22 -3.83
N SER A 87 49.39 -40.11 -2.54
CA SER A 87 49.91 -38.96 -1.78
C SER A 87 50.98 -38.11 -2.49
N ILE A 88 51.02 -36.80 -2.17
CA ILE A 88 52.24 -36.08 -1.69
C ILE A 88 51.81 -34.81 -0.92
N ILE A 89 52.27 -34.74 0.33
CA ILE A 89 52.35 -33.55 1.18
C ILE A 89 53.48 -32.64 0.68
N LYS A 90 53.26 -31.33 0.57
CA LYS A 90 54.29 -30.31 0.84
C LYS A 90 53.66 -28.97 1.25
N THR A 91 53.98 -28.59 2.48
CA THR A 91 53.75 -27.33 3.18
C THR A 91 54.51 -26.15 2.57
N ILE A 92 53.88 -24.98 2.44
CA ILE A 92 54.53 -23.65 2.57
C ILE A 92 53.57 -22.70 3.33
N LEU A 93 54.17 -21.90 4.21
CA LEU A 93 53.63 -21.06 5.29
C LEU A 93 52.61 -19.96 4.89
N PRO A 94 51.83 -19.45 5.87
CA PRO A 94 50.73 -18.50 5.68
C PRO A 94 51.23 -17.05 5.68
N VAL A 95 50.75 -16.24 4.75
CA VAL A 95 50.97 -14.79 4.75
C VAL A 95 49.60 -14.11 4.60
N THR A 96 49.17 -13.52 5.72
CA THR A 96 48.29 -12.35 5.83
C THR A 96 46.92 -12.38 5.14
N ALA A 97 45.91 -12.87 5.86
CA ALA A 97 44.53 -12.41 5.72
C ALA A 97 43.76 -12.36 7.07
N ALA A 98 44.48 -12.31 8.20
CA ALA A 98 43.87 -12.30 9.54
C ALA A 98 43.83 -10.90 10.20
N ALA A 99 44.31 -9.86 9.52
CA ALA A 99 44.30 -8.49 10.07
C ALA A 99 43.03 -7.69 9.72
N CYS A 100 42.28 -8.04 8.67
CA CYS A 100 41.02 -7.35 8.34
C CYS A 100 39.83 -7.92 9.12
N LEU A 101 39.82 -9.23 9.39
CA LEU A 101 38.77 -9.88 10.19
C LEU A 101 38.83 -9.47 11.67
N LEU A 102 40.02 -9.26 12.23
CA LEU A 102 40.17 -8.79 13.60
C LEU A 102 39.79 -7.31 13.77
N VAL A 103 39.96 -6.45 12.76
CA VAL A 103 39.50 -5.05 12.85
C VAL A 103 37.97 -4.98 12.74
N PHE A 104 37.32 -5.80 11.92
CA PHE A 104 35.85 -5.89 11.91
C PHE A 104 35.29 -6.45 13.22
N LEU A 105 35.93 -7.46 13.82
CA LEU A 105 35.57 -7.98 15.14
C LEU A 105 35.86 -7.00 16.29
N LEU A 106 36.90 -6.17 16.19
CA LEU A 106 37.20 -5.14 17.20
C LEU A 106 36.24 -3.95 17.11
N VAL A 107 35.81 -3.57 15.90
CA VAL A 107 34.82 -2.49 15.70
C VAL A 107 33.41 -2.93 16.14
N TYR A 108 33.09 -4.22 16.05
CA TYR A 108 31.81 -4.76 16.54
C TYR A 108 31.76 -4.91 18.07
N THR A 109 32.91 -5.06 18.73
CA THR A 109 33.01 -5.28 20.19
C THR A 109 33.30 -4.00 20.99
N LEU A 110 33.84 -2.95 20.35
CA LEU A 110 33.94 -1.61 20.93
C LEU A 110 32.77 -0.77 20.43
N GLY A 111 31.73 -0.65 21.25
CA GLY A 111 30.46 0.03 20.96
C GLY A 111 30.57 1.53 20.63
N ALA A 112 31.15 1.83 19.47
CA ALA A 112 31.40 3.17 18.96
C ALA A 112 30.89 3.35 17.52
N PHE A 113 29.82 2.64 17.13
CA PHE A 113 28.86 3.07 16.12
C PHE A 113 27.58 2.28 16.38
N LYS A 114 26.70 2.78 17.26
CA LYS A 114 25.28 2.41 17.17
C LYS A 114 24.79 2.99 15.86
N GLN A 115 24.95 2.25 14.77
CA GLN A 115 24.20 2.56 13.57
C GLN A 115 22.74 2.50 13.97
N ASP A 116 22.05 3.60 13.75
CA ASP A 116 20.60 3.68 13.86
C ASP A 116 20.02 2.46 13.11
N LEU A 117 19.25 1.61 13.82
CA LEU A 117 18.71 0.36 13.27
C LEU A 117 17.85 0.63 12.03
N VAL A 118 17.11 1.74 12.03
CA VAL A 118 16.30 2.18 10.89
C VAL A 118 17.19 2.59 9.72
N TYR A 119 18.30 3.28 9.99
CA TYR A 119 19.29 3.58 8.95
C TYR A 119 19.94 2.31 8.36
N ALA A 120 20.30 1.34 9.20
CA ALA A 120 20.84 0.06 8.75
C ALA A 120 19.83 -0.71 7.90
N MET A 121 18.56 -0.70 8.32
CA MET A 121 17.44 -1.29 7.59
C MET A 121 17.22 -0.64 6.22
N GLU A 122 17.17 0.69 6.15
CA GLU A 122 17.08 1.45 4.89
C GLU A 122 18.22 1.05 3.93
N LYS A 123 19.45 0.93 4.44
CA LYS A 123 20.61 0.51 3.62
C LYS A 123 20.55 -0.95 3.22
N ALA A 124 19.95 -1.84 4.02
CA ALA A 124 19.79 -3.24 3.67
C ALA A 124 18.73 -3.41 2.58
N VAL A 125 17.57 -2.76 2.74
CA VAL A 125 16.49 -2.75 1.75
C VAL A 125 16.96 -2.14 0.43
N ALA A 126 17.72 -1.05 0.45
CA ALA A 126 18.28 -0.45 -0.76
C ALA A 126 19.30 -1.35 -1.50
N LYS A 127 19.87 -2.35 -0.82
CA LYS A 127 20.78 -3.36 -1.41
C LYS A 127 20.08 -4.66 -1.80
N LEU A 128 18.78 -4.78 -1.50
CA LEU A 128 17.99 -5.95 -1.82
C LEU A 128 17.68 -5.95 -3.31
N ASN A 129 18.39 -6.80 -4.07
CA ASN A 129 18.24 -6.88 -5.53
C ASN A 129 17.16 -7.90 -5.93
N SER A 130 17.03 -8.95 -5.13
CA SER A 130 16.07 -10.02 -5.36
C SER A 130 15.68 -10.68 -4.05
N TYR A 131 14.54 -11.35 -4.00
CA TYR A 131 14.21 -12.28 -2.93
C TYR A 131 13.11 -13.26 -3.34
N HIS A 132 13.08 -14.39 -2.65
CA HIS A 132 11.89 -15.25 -2.56
C HIS A 132 11.40 -15.26 -1.13
N GLY A 133 10.09 -15.16 -0.93
CA GLY A 133 9.51 -15.14 0.40
C GLY A 133 8.13 -15.78 0.43
N LEU A 134 7.80 -16.40 1.56
CA LEU A 134 6.45 -16.85 1.87
C LEU A 134 5.93 -16.00 3.02
N LEU A 135 4.98 -15.14 2.71
CA LEU A 135 4.36 -14.20 3.64
C LEU A 135 3.08 -14.81 4.20
N GLU A 136 2.99 -14.91 5.52
CA GLU A 136 1.78 -15.31 6.25
C GLU A 136 1.12 -14.09 6.86
N ILE A 137 -0.17 -13.91 6.60
CA ILE A 137 -0.96 -12.78 7.07
C ILE A 137 -2.02 -13.30 8.03
N ARG A 138 -1.94 -12.87 9.28
CA ARG A 138 -2.87 -13.25 10.33
C ARG A 138 -3.58 -12.04 10.87
N THR A 139 -4.84 -12.21 11.24
CA THR A 139 -5.60 -11.19 11.92
C THR A 139 -5.98 -11.69 13.31
N ARG A 140 -5.86 -10.79 14.30
CA ARG A 140 -6.28 -11.02 15.67
C ARG A 140 -7.33 -9.98 16.05
N ASN A 141 -8.34 -10.39 16.81
CA ASN A 141 -9.33 -9.48 17.36
C ASN A 141 -9.01 -9.02 18.80
N ALA A 142 -9.76 -8.06 19.33
CA ALA A 142 -9.58 -7.57 20.70
C ALA A 142 -9.83 -8.62 21.80
N ALA A 143 -10.54 -9.72 21.51
CA ALA A 143 -10.71 -10.85 22.42
C ALA A 143 -9.48 -11.80 22.44
N GLY A 144 -8.51 -11.57 21.56
CA GLY A 144 -7.31 -12.38 21.41
C GLY A 144 -7.48 -13.60 20.49
N GLU A 145 -8.65 -13.74 19.86
CA GLU A 145 -8.87 -14.76 18.84
C GLU A 145 -8.08 -14.40 17.58
N GLU A 146 -7.36 -15.38 17.04
CA GLU A 146 -6.45 -15.19 15.91
C GLU A 146 -6.77 -16.22 14.83
N TRP A 147 -6.80 -15.77 13.58
CA TRP A 147 -7.00 -16.63 12.43
C TRP A 147 -6.01 -16.29 11.32
N LEU A 148 -5.73 -17.29 10.49
CA LEU A 148 -4.99 -17.09 9.25
C LEU A 148 -5.91 -16.40 8.24
N SER A 149 -5.51 -15.23 7.76
CA SER A 149 -6.26 -14.49 6.75
C SER A 149 -5.93 -15.01 5.35
N HIS A 150 -4.64 -15.03 4.99
CA HIS A 150 -4.13 -15.68 3.77
C HIS A 150 -2.60 -15.77 3.81
N ARG A 151 -2.02 -16.51 2.85
CA ARG A 151 -0.60 -16.54 2.54
C ARG A 151 -0.35 -16.07 1.11
N VAL A 152 0.85 -15.52 0.91
CA VAL A 152 1.30 -15.05 -0.38
C VAL A 152 2.73 -15.50 -0.59
N GLU A 153 3.00 -16.11 -1.75
CA GLU A 153 4.36 -16.44 -2.18
C GLU A 153 4.85 -15.36 -3.15
N LEU A 154 6.04 -14.83 -2.86
CA LEU A 154 6.58 -13.63 -3.48
C LEU A 154 7.94 -13.92 -4.10
N TRP A 155 8.12 -13.58 -5.37
CA TRP A 155 9.41 -13.54 -6.04
C TRP A 155 9.64 -12.13 -6.54
N TYR A 156 10.78 -11.53 -6.21
CA TYR A 156 11.15 -10.19 -6.66
C TYR A 156 12.57 -10.20 -7.22
N ALA A 157 12.78 -9.53 -8.34
CA ALA A 157 14.10 -9.32 -8.93
C ALA A 157 14.13 -8.00 -9.73
N GLY A 158 14.73 -6.96 -9.15
CA GLY A 158 14.71 -5.62 -9.74
C GLY A 158 13.28 -5.07 -9.86
N ASP A 159 12.85 -4.78 -11.09
CA ASP A 159 11.49 -4.33 -11.40
C ASP A 159 10.50 -5.48 -11.66
N LYS A 160 10.98 -6.73 -11.67
CA LYS A 160 10.17 -7.92 -11.89
C LYS A 160 9.64 -8.47 -10.59
N TYR A 161 8.44 -9.01 -10.63
CA TYR A 161 7.89 -9.77 -9.53
C TYR A 161 6.92 -10.84 -10.00
N ALA A 162 6.74 -11.86 -9.16
CA ALA A 162 5.64 -12.81 -9.25
C ALA A 162 5.02 -12.94 -7.86
N ILE A 163 3.69 -12.93 -7.81
CA ILE A 163 2.90 -12.98 -6.59
C ILE A 163 1.87 -14.07 -6.78
N LYS A 164 1.97 -15.11 -5.95
CA LYS A 164 1.04 -16.23 -5.95
C LYS A 164 0.19 -16.19 -4.68
N GLN A 165 -1.12 -16.14 -4.86
CA GLN A 165 -2.08 -16.14 -3.76
C GLN A 165 -2.53 -17.58 -3.41
N ASP A 166 -3.23 -17.73 -2.28
CA ASP A 166 -3.74 -19.01 -1.80
C ASP A 166 -4.77 -19.67 -2.74
N ASP A 167 -5.55 -18.87 -3.47
CA ASP A 167 -6.48 -19.35 -4.50
C ASP A 167 -5.77 -19.87 -5.76
N GLY A 168 -4.44 -19.79 -5.78
CA GLY A 168 -3.59 -20.18 -6.89
C GLY A 168 -3.44 -19.11 -7.96
N SER A 169 -4.13 -17.97 -7.85
CA SER A 169 -3.94 -16.86 -8.79
C SER A 169 -2.49 -16.39 -8.77
N LEU A 170 -1.95 -16.16 -9.96
CA LEU A 170 -0.55 -15.78 -10.15
C LEU A 170 -0.49 -14.47 -10.92
N THR A 171 -0.03 -13.42 -10.27
CA THR A 171 0.28 -12.14 -10.93
C THR A 171 1.77 -12.06 -11.19
N VAL A 172 2.17 -11.81 -12.44
CA VAL A 172 3.57 -11.68 -12.84
C VAL A 172 3.78 -10.37 -13.56
N ASN A 173 4.83 -9.65 -13.16
CA ASN A 173 5.40 -8.53 -13.89
C ASN A 173 6.84 -8.92 -14.28
N ASN A 174 7.12 -8.95 -15.58
CA ASN A 174 8.46 -9.30 -16.07
C ASN A 174 9.27 -8.08 -16.57
N GLY A 175 8.79 -6.86 -16.28
CA GLY A 175 9.37 -5.60 -16.73
C GLY A 175 8.93 -5.15 -18.13
N GLN A 176 8.31 -6.05 -18.92
CA GLN A 176 7.78 -5.72 -20.25
C GLN A 176 6.25 -5.84 -20.29
N LYS A 177 5.72 -6.87 -19.62
CA LYS A 177 4.30 -7.16 -19.50
C LYS A 177 3.98 -7.43 -18.03
N LYS A 178 2.75 -7.10 -17.67
CA LYS A 178 2.13 -7.53 -16.43
C LYS A 178 0.91 -8.36 -16.78
N TRP A 179 0.73 -9.49 -16.12
CA TRP A 179 -0.44 -10.33 -16.33
C TRP A 179 -0.84 -11.07 -15.07
N GLN A 180 -2.09 -11.48 -15.01
CA GLN A 180 -2.64 -12.32 -13.97
C GLN A 180 -3.22 -13.60 -14.59
N ILE A 181 -2.87 -14.74 -14.01
CA ILE A 181 -3.43 -16.04 -14.38
C ILE A 181 -4.52 -16.36 -13.36
N ASN A 182 -5.75 -16.55 -13.86
CA ASN A 182 -6.87 -17.05 -13.07
C ASN A 182 -7.14 -18.51 -13.51
N HIS A 183 -6.95 -19.44 -12.58
CA HIS A 183 -7.11 -20.86 -12.84
C HIS A 183 -8.58 -21.33 -12.85
N GLU A 184 -9.48 -20.62 -12.18
CA GLU A 184 -10.91 -20.94 -12.14
C GLU A 184 -11.56 -20.64 -13.50
N ASP A 185 -11.31 -19.44 -14.02
CA ASP A 185 -11.86 -18.98 -15.30
C ASP A 185 -11.03 -19.45 -16.51
N ARG A 186 -9.83 -19.99 -16.26
CA ARG A 186 -8.84 -20.33 -17.29
C ARG A 186 -8.50 -19.13 -18.18
N THR A 187 -8.26 -17.99 -17.56
CA THR A 187 -7.94 -16.74 -18.26
C THR A 187 -6.55 -16.25 -17.90
N VAL A 188 -5.92 -15.57 -18.87
CA VAL A 188 -4.71 -14.78 -18.66
C VAL A 188 -5.06 -13.33 -18.98
N ILE A 189 -5.12 -12.50 -17.95
CA ILE A 189 -5.48 -11.08 -18.08
C ILE A 189 -4.20 -10.27 -18.20
N LEU A 190 -3.99 -9.57 -19.31
CA LEU A 190 -2.91 -8.60 -19.46
C LEU A 190 -3.31 -7.30 -18.76
N LEU A 191 -2.48 -6.86 -17.83
CA LEU A 191 -2.70 -5.71 -16.97
C LEU A 191 -1.79 -4.54 -17.36
N PRO A 192 -2.16 -3.30 -17.02
CA PRO A 192 -1.28 -2.14 -17.19
C PRO A 192 0.03 -2.33 -16.40
N LEU A 193 1.16 -2.08 -17.07
CA LEU A 193 2.47 -2.17 -16.43
C LEU A 193 2.69 -1.03 -15.42
N LEU A 194 2.18 0.17 -15.73
CA LEU A 194 2.31 1.39 -14.92
C LEU A 194 1.05 2.25 -15.01
N PRO A 195 0.69 3.00 -13.94
CA PRO A 195 1.21 2.84 -12.58
C PRO A 195 0.83 1.46 -12.01
N ASP A 196 1.66 0.91 -11.11
CA ASP A 196 1.51 -0.45 -10.61
C ASP A 196 1.03 -0.49 -9.15
N PRO A 197 -0.29 -0.64 -8.89
CA PRO A 197 -0.83 -0.64 -7.53
C PRO A 197 -0.61 -1.96 -6.78
N THR A 198 -0.08 -3.01 -7.41
CA THR A 198 -0.04 -4.37 -6.85
C THR A 198 0.98 -4.54 -5.71
N LYS A 199 1.77 -3.51 -5.39
CA LYS A 199 2.83 -3.56 -4.36
C LYS A 199 2.37 -3.20 -2.93
N SER A 200 1.08 -2.95 -2.68
CA SER A 200 0.67 -2.06 -1.57
C SER A 200 0.51 -2.64 -0.15
N THR A 201 0.67 -3.94 0.12
CA THR A 201 0.20 -4.52 1.41
C THR A 201 1.29 -4.79 2.46
N PHE A 202 2.56 -4.96 2.05
CA PHE A 202 3.75 -5.01 2.93
C PHE A 202 5.01 -4.94 2.05
N ASP A 203 5.38 -3.75 1.62
CA ASP A 203 6.57 -3.51 0.79
C ASP A 203 7.76 -3.09 1.68
N LEU A 204 8.87 -3.82 1.62
CA LEU A 204 10.02 -3.59 2.49
C LEU A 204 10.62 -2.18 2.35
N ARG A 205 10.50 -1.55 1.17
CA ARG A 205 10.97 -0.19 0.92
C ARG A 205 10.06 0.81 1.61
N ASP A 206 8.75 0.62 1.51
CA ASP A 206 7.77 1.48 2.15
C ASP A 206 7.87 1.41 3.67
N GLU A 207 8.04 0.21 4.24
CA GLU A 207 8.21 0.03 5.68
C GLU A 207 9.49 0.69 6.21
N ALA A 208 10.59 0.55 5.47
CA ALA A 208 11.84 1.22 5.82
C ALA A 208 11.73 2.75 5.74
N ARG A 209 10.97 3.27 4.75
CA ARG A 209 10.70 4.71 4.60
C ARG A 209 9.83 5.22 5.75
N GLN A 210 8.74 4.52 6.07
CA GLN A 210 7.82 4.89 7.15
C GLN A 210 8.49 4.86 8.53
N ALA A 211 9.28 3.83 8.82
CA ALA A 211 10.00 3.71 10.09
C ALA A 211 10.97 4.88 10.35
N LYS A 212 11.43 5.56 9.29
CA LYS A 212 12.29 6.76 9.37
C LYS A 212 11.50 8.03 9.67
N GLN A 213 10.21 8.07 9.36
CA GLN A 213 9.36 9.25 9.53
C GLN A 213 8.93 9.45 10.98
N TYR A 214 8.79 8.37 11.75
CA TYR A 214 8.22 8.42 13.10
C TYR A 214 9.24 8.13 14.21
N PRO A 215 9.03 8.68 15.42
CA PRO A 215 9.77 8.27 16.61
C PRO A 215 9.66 6.76 16.82
N TYR A 216 10.75 6.14 17.24
CA TYR A 216 10.77 4.72 17.54
C TYR A 216 11.64 4.41 18.76
N THR A 217 11.36 3.27 19.38
CA THR A 217 12.23 2.66 20.39
C THR A 217 12.61 1.25 19.97
N VAL A 218 13.80 0.83 20.42
CA VAL A 218 14.33 -0.50 20.13
C VAL A 218 14.20 -1.32 21.41
N THR A 219 13.51 -2.45 21.32
CA THR A 219 13.29 -3.34 22.47
C THR A 219 14.16 -4.60 22.40
N GLU A 220 13.82 -5.60 23.21
CA GLU A 220 14.56 -6.86 23.31
C GLU A 220 14.53 -7.66 22.00
N THR A 221 15.39 -8.66 21.97
CA THR A 221 15.52 -9.59 20.84
C THR A 221 14.49 -10.71 20.96
N GLU A 222 13.82 -11.03 19.85
CA GLU A 222 12.78 -12.05 19.77
C GLU A 222 13.07 -13.02 18.61
N MET A 223 12.64 -14.26 18.74
CA MET A 223 12.73 -15.25 17.67
C MET A 223 11.45 -15.23 16.82
N ILE A 224 11.55 -14.80 15.57
CA ILE A 224 10.44 -14.77 14.62
C ILE A 224 10.79 -15.67 13.44
N ALA A 225 9.92 -16.65 13.16
CA ALA A 225 10.13 -17.63 12.07
C ALA A 225 11.54 -18.27 12.04
N GLY A 226 12.12 -18.52 13.23
CA GLY A 226 13.46 -19.11 13.36
C GLY A 226 14.62 -18.14 13.16
N ARG A 227 14.35 -16.84 12.98
CA ARG A 227 15.34 -15.76 12.87
C ARG A 227 15.42 -14.95 14.17
N GLU A 228 16.63 -14.54 14.53
CA GLU A 228 16.86 -13.66 15.67
C GLU A 228 16.60 -12.21 15.23
N THR A 229 15.60 -11.58 15.81
CA THR A 229 15.12 -10.24 15.39
C THR A 229 15.19 -9.23 16.51
N VAL A 230 15.30 -7.96 16.16
CA VAL A 230 15.10 -6.84 17.08
C VAL A 230 13.74 -6.20 16.79
N LYS A 231 12.95 -6.02 17.82
CA LYS A 231 11.64 -5.36 17.72
C LYS A 231 11.81 -3.84 17.79
N LEU A 232 11.30 -3.17 16.77
CA LEU A 232 11.07 -1.73 16.70
C LEU A 232 9.64 -1.45 17.14
N VAL A 233 9.49 -0.57 18.14
CA VAL A 233 8.20 0.01 18.53
C VAL A 233 8.14 1.39 17.90
N ILE A 234 7.25 1.59 16.93
CA ILE A 234 7.11 2.84 16.19
C ILE A 234 5.89 3.56 16.72
N SER A 235 6.05 4.85 17.05
CA SER A 235 5.04 5.66 17.75
C SER A 235 4.71 6.91 16.91
N PRO A 236 3.77 6.81 15.93
CA PRO A 236 3.31 7.96 15.18
C PRO A 236 2.67 9.02 16.11
N PRO A 237 2.93 10.32 15.93
CA PRO A 237 2.31 11.37 16.74
C PRO A 237 0.78 11.28 16.72
N GLY A 238 0.17 11.21 17.90
CA GLY A 238 -1.28 11.01 18.10
C GLY A 238 -1.87 9.74 17.47
N GLY A 239 -1.03 8.80 17.03
CA GLY A 239 -1.44 7.48 16.57
C GLY A 239 -1.28 6.42 17.64
N GLU A 240 -1.66 5.20 17.28
CA GLU A 240 -1.35 4.01 18.06
C GLU A 240 -0.02 3.40 17.61
N GLU A 241 0.67 2.75 18.53
CA GLU A 241 1.93 2.09 18.21
C GLU A 241 1.74 0.91 17.27
N TYR A 242 2.72 0.70 16.41
CA TYR A 242 2.86 -0.51 15.60
C TYR A 242 4.28 -1.03 15.70
N TYR A 243 4.48 -2.26 15.25
CA TYR A 243 5.70 -2.99 15.54
C TYR A 243 6.31 -3.57 14.27
N LEU A 244 7.62 -3.44 14.14
CA LEU A 244 8.40 -4.00 13.04
C LEU A 244 9.54 -4.84 13.62
N TRP A 245 9.69 -6.08 13.15
CA TRP A 245 10.79 -6.95 13.58
C TRP A 245 11.84 -7.00 12.47
N VAL A 246 13.05 -6.61 12.83
CA VAL A 246 14.18 -6.50 11.92
C VAL A 246 15.16 -7.65 12.21
N ASP A 247 15.46 -8.45 11.20
CA ASP A 247 16.40 -9.56 11.29
C ASP A 247 17.81 -9.06 11.60
N ARG A 248 18.47 -9.63 12.62
CA ARG A 248 19.79 -9.17 13.07
C ARG A 248 20.91 -9.47 12.08
N GLU A 249 20.75 -10.51 11.28
CA GLU A 249 21.76 -10.91 10.31
C GLU A 249 21.73 -10.02 9.06
N THR A 250 20.53 -9.77 8.54
CA THR A 250 20.36 -9.04 7.26
C THR A 250 20.01 -7.57 7.42
N ASN A 251 19.52 -7.15 8.58
CA ASN A 251 18.84 -5.87 8.83
C ASN A 251 17.57 -5.66 7.99
N LEU A 252 16.98 -6.71 7.43
CA LEU A 252 15.72 -6.61 6.69
C LEU A 252 14.52 -6.78 7.62
N PRO A 253 13.42 -6.05 7.39
CA PRO A 253 12.19 -6.28 8.13
C PRO A 253 11.58 -7.62 7.71
N ILE A 254 11.19 -8.45 8.68
CA ILE A 254 10.61 -9.78 8.41
C ILE A 254 9.20 -9.95 8.97
N GLN A 255 8.78 -9.06 9.86
CA GLN A 255 7.40 -9.04 10.37
C GLN A 255 6.96 -7.61 10.65
N LEU A 256 5.71 -7.31 10.27
CA LEU A 256 4.98 -6.11 10.63
C LEU A 256 3.74 -6.52 11.43
N GLN A 257 3.49 -5.84 12.53
CA GLN A 257 2.23 -5.90 13.26
C GLN A 257 1.64 -4.50 13.31
N THR A 258 0.45 -4.35 12.74
CA THR A 258 -0.26 -3.06 12.73
C THR A 258 -0.69 -2.68 14.14
N ALA A 259 -1.05 -1.41 14.33
CA ALA A 259 -1.84 -1.02 15.49
C ALA A 259 -3.18 -1.79 15.53
N MET A 260 -3.72 -1.97 16.73
CA MET A 260 -5.08 -2.49 16.92
C MET A 260 -6.08 -1.39 16.57
N GLN A 261 -6.78 -1.53 15.45
CA GLN A 261 -7.78 -0.57 14.99
C GLN A 261 -9.13 -1.27 14.85
N LYS A 262 -10.19 -0.66 15.39
CA LYS A 262 -11.55 -1.23 15.38
C LYS A 262 -11.60 -2.70 15.81
N ALA A 263 -10.85 -3.03 16.86
CA ALA A 263 -10.73 -4.37 17.42
C ALA A 263 -10.11 -5.41 16.47
N LEU A 264 -9.38 -4.98 15.42
CA LEU A 264 -8.60 -5.84 14.54
C LEU A 264 -7.14 -5.39 14.51
N GLN A 265 -6.24 -6.37 14.52
CA GLN A 265 -4.81 -6.17 14.34
C GLN A 265 -4.31 -7.21 13.34
N THR A 266 -3.51 -6.77 12.37
CA THR A 266 -2.96 -7.65 11.33
C THR A 266 -1.47 -7.82 11.55
N THR A 267 -0.98 -9.05 11.43
CA THR A 267 0.43 -9.40 11.49
C THR A 267 0.85 -10.06 10.18
N TYR A 268 1.81 -9.43 9.50
CA TYR A 268 2.46 -9.90 8.27
C TYR A 268 3.79 -10.53 8.67
N THR A 269 4.02 -11.81 8.38
CA THR A 269 5.24 -12.52 8.80
C THR A 269 5.84 -13.29 7.63
N PHE A 270 7.09 -13.02 7.29
CA PHE A 270 7.83 -13.91 6.42
C PHE A 270 8.20 -15.19 7.17
N ILE A 271 7.45 -16.26 6.92
CA ILE A 271 7.74 -17.59 7.49
C ILE A 271 8.88 -18.31 6.74
N SER A 272 9.15 -17.87 5.51
CA SER A 272 10.37 -18.16 4.75
C SER A 272 10.79 -16.89 4.02
N PHE A 273 12.10 -16.61 3.98
CA PHE A 273 12.64 -15.44 3.29
C PHE A 273 14.09 -15.67 2.89
N GLU A 274 14.38 -15.55 1.61
CA GLU A 274 15.69 -15.75 1.02
C GLU A 274 16.09 -14.50 0.22
N PRO A 275 16.88 -13.59 0.80
CA PRO A 275 17.31 -12.38 0.12
C PRO A 275 18.48 -12.63 -0.83
N ASN A 276 18.54 -11.83 -1.89
CA ASN A 276 19.61 -11.78 -2.89
C ASN A 276 19.94 -13.13 -3.56
N ILE A 277 18.91 -13.93 -3.83
CA ILE A 277 19.03 -15.20 -4.56
C ILE A 277 18.91 -15.02 -6.07
N GLU A 278 19.42 -16.00 -6.83
CA GLU A 278 19.13 -16.12 -8.25
C GLU A 278 17.73 -16.75 -8.43
N ILE A 279 16.82 -16.00 -9.06
CA ILE A 279 15.46 -16.46 -9.32
C ILE A 279 15.41 -17.10 -10.71
N PRO A 280 14.92 -18.35 -10.85
CA PRO A 280 14.74 -19.00 -12.15
C PRO A 280 13.99 -18.12 -13.15
N TYR A 281 14.50 -18.00 -14.37
CA TYR A 281 13.90 -17.11 -15.38
C TYR A 281 12.48 -17.54 -15.76
N GLU A 282 12.18 -18.83 -15.61
CA GLU A 282 10.88 -19.43 -15.90
C GLU A 282 9.75 -18.82 -15.08
N ILE A 283 10.05 -18.33 -13.86
CA ILE A 283 9.05 -17.67 -12.99
C ILE A 283 8.52 -16.38 -13.63
N PHE A 284 9.36 -15.67 -14.39
CA PHE A 284 9.00 -14.43 -15.08
C PHE A 284 8.70 -14.64 -16.57
N ALA A 285 8.70 -15.88 -17.05
CA ALA A 285 8.47 -16.18 -18.46
C ALA A 285 6.98 -16.07 -18.78
N TYR A 286 6.65 -15.23 -19.76
CA TYR A 286 5.27 -15.13 -20.24
C TYR A 286 4.87 -16.38 -21.01
N GLN A 287 3.88 -17.11 -20.49
CA GLN A 287 3.31 -18.29 -21.14
C GLN A 287 1.81 -18.32 -20.87
N VAL A 288 1.01 -18.54 -21.91
CA VAL A 288 -0.42 -18.83 -21.79
C VAL A 288 -0.58 -20.33 -21.64
N PRO A 289 -1.09 -20.84 -20.49
CA PRO A 289 -1.25 -22.28 -20.30
C PRO A 289 -2.20 -22.89 -21.32
N GLU A 290 -2.03 -24.17 -21.64
CA GLU A 290 -2.89 -24.86 -22.60
C GLU A 290 -4.35 -24.83 -22.14
N GLY A 291 -5.24 -24.40 -23.05
CA GLY A 291 -6.68 -24.28 -22.78
C GLY A 291 -7.10 -22.99 -22.07
N TYR A 292 -6.19 -22.02 -21.92
CA TYR A 292 -6.50 -20.69 -21.36
C TYR A 292 -6.76 -19.68 -22.46
N THR A 293 -7.60 -18.68 -22.17
CA THR A 293 -7.85 -17.55 -23.06
C THR A 293 -7.17 -16.28 -22.56
N GLU A 294 -6.47 -15.59 -23.45
CA GLU A 294 -5.85 -14.29 -23.18
C GLU A 294 -6.89 -13.17 -23.32
N VAL A 295 -6.91 -12.24 -22.36
CA VAL A 295 -7.77 -11.06 -22.32
C VAL A 295 -6.87 -9.84 -22.09
N GLU A 296 -7.05 -8.78 -22.87
CA GLU A 296 -6.28 -7.54 -22.73
C GLU A 296 -7.11 -6.47 -22.02
N GLU A 297 -6.65 -6.02 -20.84
CA GLU A 297 -7.33 -4.97 -20.06
C GLU A 297 -6.46 -3.72 -19.97
N GLY A 298 -6.53 -2.90 -21.02
CA GLY A 298 -5.92 -1.58 -21.03
C GLY A 298 -4.43 -1.60 -20.73
N SER A 299 -3.67 -2.61 -21.18
CA SER A 299 -2.25 -2.78 -20.85
C SER A 299 -1.33 -1.73 -21.45
N GLY A 300 -1.80 -1.00 -22.47
CA GLY A 300 -1.00 -0.06 -23.24
C GLY A 300 0.06 -0.77 -24.10
N GLN A 301 0.69 -0.02 -24.99
CA GLN A 301 1.74 -0.54 -25.87
C GLN A 301 3.10 0.03 -25.46
N LEU A 302 4.06 -0.85 -25.19
CA LEU A 302 5.47 -0.46 -25.05
C LEU A 302 6.01 -0.03 -26.41
N VAL A 303 6.49 1.22 -26.49
CA VAL A 303 7.02 1.82 -27.73
C VAL A 303 8.46 2.28 -27.51
N ALA A 304 9.23 2.33 -28.61
CA ALA A 304 10.65 2.67 -28.56
C ALA A 304 10.89 4.17 -28.66
N THR A 305 9.93 4.92 -29.18
CA THR A 305 10.09 6.35 -29.49
C THR A 305 8.86 7.16 -29.09
N ILE A 306 9.06 8.47 -28.92
CA ILE A 306 7.97 9.40 -28.65
C ILE A 306 7.06 9.50 -29.88
N GLU A 307 7.61 9.46 -31.08
CA GLU A 307 6.84 9.51 -32.33
C GLU A 307 5.83 8.37 -32.44
N GLU A 308 6.20 7.15 -32.02
CA GLU A 308 5.28 6.01 -31.92
C GLU A 308 4.20 6.25 -30.86
N ALA A 309 4.58 6.82 -29.70
CA ALA A 309 3.62 7.17 -28.65
C ALA A 309 2.60 8.21 -29.13
N VAL A 310 3.05 9.23 -29.85
CA VAL A 310 2.19 10.26 -30.46
C VAL A 310 1.26 9.64 -31.51
N ALA A 311 1.75 8.71 -32.32
CA ALA A 311 0.94 8.04 -33.34
C ALA A 311 -0.23 7.23 -32.74
N ILE A 312 -0.06 6.70 -31.52
CA ILE A 312 -1.09 5.92 -30.82
C ILE A 312 -2.04 6.82 -30.02
N SER A 313 -1.50 7.78 -29.27
CA SER A 313 -2.26 8.63 -28.34
C SER A 313 -2.87 9.87 -28.98
N GLY A 314 -2.36 10.30 -30.13
CA GLY A 314 -2.85 11.47 -30.86
C GLY A 314 -2.42 12.83 -30.29
N PHE A 315 -1.51 12.90 -29.32
CA PHE A 315 -0.97 14.16 -28.79
C PHE A 315 0.53 14.09 -28.54
N THR A 316 1.19 15.25 -28.53
CA THR A 316 2.63 15.36 -28.26
C THR A 316 2.87 15.59 -26.77
N PRO A 317 3.61 14.71 -26.06
CA PRO A 317 3.89 14.88 -24.63
C PRO A 317 4.92 15.99 -24.36
N LEU A 318 4.93 16.49 -23.13
CA LEU A 318 5.94 17.43 -22.62
C LEU A 318 7.07 16.68 -21.93
N LEU A 319 8.24 16.72 -22.55
CA LEU A 319 9.37 15.92 -22.10
C LEU A 319 10.29 16.71 -21.17
N PRO A 320 10.68 16.11 -20.02
CA PRO A 320 11.89 16.50 -19.31
C PRO A 320 13.13 16.43 -20.22
N LYS A 321 14.24 17.02 -19.77
CA LYS A 321 15.55 16.89 -20.44
C LYS A 321 16.07 15.47 -20.34
N GLN A 322 15.71 14.77 -19.27
CA GLN A 322 16.03 13.36 -19.07
C GLN A 322 15.20 12.48 -20.00
N THR A 323 15.85 11.47 -20.59
CA THR A 323 15.19 10.47 -21.41
C THR A 323 14.53 9.40 -20.52
N PRO A 324 13.26 9.04 -20.77
CA PRO A 324 12.61 7.97 -20.02
C PRO A 324 13.27 6.61 -20.32
N TYR A 325 13.23 5.70 -19.35
CA TYR A 325 13.69 4.33 -19.52
C TYR A 325 12.76 3.51 -20.40
N ARG A 326 11.45 3.76 -20.30
CA ARG A 326 10.43 3.15 -21.16
C ARG A 326 9.26 4.11 -21.38
N ILE A 327 8.57 3.92 -22.50
CA ILE A 327 7.42 4.69 -22.91
C ILE A 327 6.26 3.72 -23.15
N LEU A 328 5.15 3.95 -22.46
CA LEU A 328 3.90 3.21 -22.69
C LEU A 328 2.89 4.16 -23.31
N ALA A 329 2.35 3.77 -24.46
CA ALA A 329 1.36 4.53 -25.19
C ALA A 329 -0.02 3.88 -25.06
N PHE A 330 -1.02 4.71 -24.76
CA PHE A 330 -2.43 4.35 -24.72
C PHE A 330 -3.17 5.27 -25.68
N GLN A 331 -4.43 4.95 -26.00
CA GLN A 331 -5.23 5.78 -26.89
C GLN A 331 -5.51 7.17 -26.30
N ASP A 332 -5.54 7.29 -24.98
CA ASP A 332 -5.94 8.47 -24.23
C ASP A 332 -4.83 9.09 -23.37
N ARG A 333 -3.69 8.41 -23.22
CA ARG A 333 -2.57 8.85 -22.38
C ARG A 333 -1.21 8.31 -22.85
N ILE A 334 -0.14 8.97 -22.40
CA ILE A 334 1.24 8.50 -22.51
C ILE A 334 1.81 8.39 -21.10
N VAL A 335 2.51 7.29 -20.81
CA VAL A 335 3.25 7.09 -19.57
C VAL A 335 4.73 7.03 -19.88
N LEU A 336 5.49 7.93 -19.26
CA LEU A 336 6.95 8.01 -19.34
C LEU A 336 7.52 7.49 -18.02
N ASP A 337 8.27 6.41 -18.08
CA ASP A 337 8.86 5.80 -16.89
C ASP A 337 10.32 6.25 -16.71
N TYR A 338 10.61 6.76 -15.51
CA TYR A 338 11.94 7.17 -15.06
C TYR A 338 12.43 6.29 -13.88
N GLY A 339 11.85 5.10 -13.70
CA GLY A 339 12.23 4.09 -12.72
C GLY A 339 11.31 4.13 -11.50
N GLU A 340 11.78 4.78 -10.43
CA GLU A 340 10.97 5.02 -9.23
C GLU A 340 10.12 6.32 -9.36
N THR A 341 10.00 6.86 -10.57
CA THR A 341 9.18 8.04 -10.85
C THR A 341 8.54 7.88 -12.22
N THR A 342 7.23 8.14 -12.29
CA THR A 342 6.47 8.05 -13.53
C THR A 342 5.83 9.39 -13.86
N ILE A 343 5.74 9.70 -15.15
CA ILE A 343 4.99 10.84 -15.67
C ILE A 343 3.84 10.26 -16.48
N VAL A 344 2.61 10.64 -16.16
CA VAL A 344 1.41 10.31 -16.92
C VAL A 344 0.88 11.60 -17.51
N GLU A 345 0.76 11.65 -18.83
CA GLU A 345 0.19 12.76 -19.57
C GLU A 345 -1.06 12.30 -20.30
N SER A 346 -2.10 13.14 -20.29
CA SER A 346 -3.34 12.90 -21.01
C SER A 346 -3.92 14.21 -21.52
N ILE A 347 -4.84 14.16 -22.48
CA ILE A 347 -5.54 15.37 -22.94
C ILE A 347 -6.44 15.86 -21.80
N ALA A 348 -6.27 17.13 -21.40
CA ALA A 348 -7.08 17.72 -20.35
C ALA A 348 -8.56 17.77 -20.77
N ALA A 349 -9.44 17.26 -19.92
CA ALA A 349 -10.88 17.27 -20.12
C ALA A 349 -11.60 18.00 -18.98
N GLY A 350 -12.68 18.72 -19.31
CA GLY A 350 -13.52 19.41 -18.33
C GLY A 350 -12.79 20.49 -17.51
N GLU A 351 -13.41 20.90 -16.40
CA GLU A 351 -12.82 21.82 -15.43
C GLU A 351 -11.75 21.12 -14.58
N PHE A 352 -10.68 21.84 -14.24
CA PHE A 352 -9.68 21.35 -13.31
C PHE A 352 -10.20 21.49 -11.88
N LYS A 353 -10.61 20.37 -11.29
CA LYS A 353 -11.10 20.33 -9.91
C LYS A 353 -9.97 19.90 -8.99
N LEU A 354 -9.61 20.80 -8.08
CA LEU A 354 -8.61 20.54 -7.05
C LEU A 354 -9.13 19.52 -6.05
N GLU A 355 -8.29 18.56 -5.70
CA GLU A 355 -8.54 17.73 -4.53
C GLU A 355 -8.45 18.60 -3.28
N PRO A 356 -9.50 18.64 -2.43
CA PRO A 356 -9.54 19.56 -1.27
C PRO A 356 -8.36 19.42 -0.31
N ASN A 357 -7.79 18.21 -0.21
CA ASN A 357 -6.76 17.89 0.76
C ASN A 357 -5.35 18.20 0.23
N ALA A 358 -5.24 18.46 -1.06
CA ALA A 358 -3.96 18.67 -1.72
C ALA A 358 -3.36 20.04 -1.41
N TYR A 359 -2.03 20.09 -1.37
CA TYR A 359 -1.30 21.33 -1.21
C TYR A 359 -1.37 22.10 -2.52
N LEU A 360 -1.52 23.41 -2.39
CA LEU A 360 -1.73 24.29 -3.53
C LEU A 360 -0.44 25.04 -3.84
N GLY A 361 0.24 24.59 -4.88
CA GLY A 361 1.35 25.29 -5.50
C GLY A 361 0.93 26.01 -6.79
N SER A 362 1.90 26.37 -7.62
CA SER A 362 1.65 26.82 -8.99
C SER A 362 2.62 26.20 -10.00
N ALA A 363 2.12 25.99 -11.21
CA ALA A 363 2.86 25.46 -12.35
C ALA A 363 2.19 25.93 -13.64
N ALA A 364 2.98 26.37 -14.62
CA ALA A 364 2.53 26.85 -15.92
C ALA A 364 1.44 27.95 -15.85
N GLY A 365 1.57 28.86 -14.87
CA GLY A 365 0.62 29.94 -14.60
C GLY A 365 -0.72 29.49 -14.02
N GLY A 366 -0.88 28.20 -13.70
CA GLY A 366 -2.08 27.62 -13.10
C GLY A 366 -1.81 26.98 -11.75
N PRO A 367 -2.86 26.42 -11.10
CA PRO A 367 -2.70 25.72 -9.84
C PRO A 367 -1.95 24.39 -10.03
N LEU A 368 -1.06 24.10 -9.09
CA LEU A 368 -0.39 22.81 -8.95
C LEU A 368 -0.98 22.09 -7.74
N GLU A 369 -1.49 20.88 -7.96
CA GLU A 369 -1.91 19.98 -6.91
C GLU A 369 -0.73 19.13 -6.43
N ILE A 370 -0.53 19.06 -5.12
CA ILE A 370 0.48 18.20 -4.50
C ILE A 370 -0.23 17.30 -3.48
N TRP A 371 -0.10 15.98 -3.66
CA TRP A 371 -0.72 15.00 -2.78
C TRP A 371 0.21 13.81 -2.59
N TYR A 372 0.73 13.61 -1.39
CA TYR A 372 1.80 12.63 -1.11
C TYR A 372 2.98 12.80 -2.08
N GLU A 373 3.32 11.73 -2.81
CA GLU A 373 4.37 11.72 -3.82
C GLU A 373 3.87 12.06 -5.22
N ARG A 374 2.68 12.65 -5.34
CA ARG A 374 2.05 13.01 -6.62
C ARG A 374 1.99 14.52 -6.81
N LEU A 375 2.42 14.96 -7.98
CA LEU A 375 2.15 16.30 -8.53
C LEU A 375 1.12 16.19 -9.63
N ARG A 376 0.16 17.10 -9.72
CA ARG A 376 -0.80 17.18 -10.82
C ARG A 376 -1.07 18.63 -11.23
N TRP A 377 -0.92 18.95 -12.51
CA TRP A 377 -1.27 20.27 -13.05
C TRP A 377 -1.69 20.17 -14.51
N ARG A 378 -2.08 21.29 -15.11
CA ARG A 378 -2.41 21.39 -16.53
C ARG A 378 -1.51 22.38 -17.25
N GLN A 379 -1.03 21.98 -18.42
CA GLN A 379 -0.15 22.80 -19.26
C GLN A 379 -0.35 22.40 -20.73
N ASN A 380 -0.43 23.38 -21.63
CA ASN A 380 -0.56 23.15 -23.08
C ASN A 380 -1.72 22.22 -23.50
N GLY A 381 -2.83 22.22 -22.76
CA GLY A 381 -3.98 21.37 -23.04
C GLY A 381 -3.84 19.92 -22.55
N LEU A 382 -2.76 19.61 -21.81
CA LEU A 382 -2.54 18.32 -21.18
C LEU A 382 -2.78 18.41 -19.68
N GLU A 383 -3.25 17.30 -19.10
CA GLU A 383 -3.17 17.03 -17.67
C GLU A 383 -1.96 16.15 -17.42
N ILE A 384 -1.09 16.62 -16.52
CA ILE A 384 0.22 16.03 -16.24
C ILE A 384 0.22 15.59 -14.80
N GLN A 385 0.52 14.33 -14.57
CA GLN A 385 0.73 13.74 -13.26
C GLN A 385 2.15 13.21 -13.16
N ILE A 386 2.88 13.58 -12.10
CA ILE A 386 4.19 13.02 -11.81
C ILE A 386 4.18 12.39 -10.43
N GLU A 387 4.54 11.12 -10.34
CA GLU A 387 4.53 10.36 -9.10
C GLU A 387 5.89 9.72 -8.83
N GLY A 388 6.44 9.95 -7.64
CA GLY A 388 7.67 9.30 -7.16
C GLY A 388 8.75 10.25 -6.62
N GLU A 389 9.93 9.70 -6.34
CA GLU A 389 11.00 10.41 -5.61
C GLU A 389 11.58 11.62 -6.37
N LYS A 390 11.66 11.53 -7.71
CA LYS A 390 12.21 12.60 -8.56
C LYS A 390 11.16 13.58 -9.08
N ARG A 391 9.94 13.56 -8.55
CA ARG A 391 8.81 14.32 -9.10
C ARG A 391 9.08 15.82 -9.26
N LEU A 392 9.72 16.44 -8.27
CA LEU A 392 10.02 17.88 -8.29
C LEU A 392 11.11 18.23 -9.31
N GLU A 393 12.12 17.37 -9.43
CA GLU A 393 13.21 17.53 -10.40
C GLU A 393 12.66 17.46 -11.83
N LEU A 394 11.89 16.42 -12.15
CA LEU A 394 11.31 16.23 -13.48
C LEU A 394 10.24 17.28 -13.81
N ALA A 395 9.41 17.68 -12.83
CA ALA A 395 8.45 18.77 -13.02
C ALA A 395 9.14 20.10 -13.36
N GLY A 396 10.24 20.43 -12.68
CA GLY A 396 11.02 21.65 -12.95
C GLY A 396 11.74 21.65 -14.30
N GLU A 397 11.89 20.48 -14.94
CA GLU A 397 12.36 20.38 -16.32
C GLU A 397 11.26 20.62 -17.36
N ILE A 398 9.99 20.39 -16.98
CA ILE A 398 8.80 20.58 -17.85
C ILE A 398 8.25 22.01 -17.73
N THR A 399 8.27 22.60 -16.54
CA THR A 399 7.72 23.94 -16.28
C THR A 399 8.72 24.82 -15.51
N GLU A 400 9.00 26.01 -16.04
CA GLU A 400 10.02 26.92 -15.50
C GLU A 400 9.55 27.68 -14.24
N ASP A 401 8.25 27.79 -14.04
CA ASP A 401 7.59 28.54 -12.96
C ASP A 401 7.04 27.64 -11.84
N LEU A 402 7.59 26.43 -11.68
CA LEU A 402 7.19 25.50 -10.62
C LEU A 402 7.38 26.13 -9.24
N SER A 403 6.31 26.20 -8.46
CA SER A 403 6.31 26.74 -7.10
C SER A 403 5.61 25.79 -6.14
N ILE A 404 6.31 25.44 -5.07
CA ILE A 404 5.83 24.61 -3.96
C ILE A 404 5.52 25.55 -2.78
N PRO A 405 4.36 25.39 -2.11
CA PRO A 405 4.01 26.24 -0.98
C PRO A 405 4.99 26.04 0.18
N ASP A 406 5.30 27.12 0.91
CA ASP A 406 6.17 27.07 2.09
C ASP A 406 5.36 26.67 3.33
N ALA A 407 5.65 25.47 3.85
CA ALA A 407 5.04 24.94 5.07
C ALA A 407 5.35 25.77 6.33
N ASN A 408 6.36 26.64 6.30
CA ASN A 408 6.69 27.53 7.43
C ASN A 408 5.93 28.85 7.39
N GLN A 409 5.16 29.12 6.35
CA GLN A 409 4.34 30.31 6.26
C GLN A 409 3.22 30.23 7.32
N ASP A 410 3.18 31.24 8.19
CA ASP A 410 2.15 31.38 9.22
C ASP A 410 0.91 32.05 8.61
N LEU A 411 -0.01 31.24 8.12
CA LEU A 411 -1.29 31.65 7.55
C LEU A 411 -2.31 31.90 8.66
N ALA A 412 -2.35 31.03 9.67
CA ALA A 412 -3.39 31.00 10.69
C ALA A 412 -3.37 32.22 11.63
N SER A 413 -2.22 32.83 11.90
CA SER A 413 -2.14 34.01 12.78
C SER A 413 -2.83 35.27 12.24
N HIS A 414 -3.25 35.26 10.97
CA HIS A 414 -3.99 36.35 10.35
C HIS A 414 -5.48 36.37 10.71
N ALA A 415 -6.00 35.33 11.39
CA ALA A 415 -7.40 35.27 11.79
C ALA A 415 -7.79 36.40 12.74
N ILE A 416 -8.98 36.98 12.53
CA ILE A 416 -9.53 38.03 13.42
C ILE A 416 -9.98 37.42 14.75
N ILE A 417 -10.62 36.25 14.71
CA ILE A 417 -11.09 35.52 15.90
C ILE A 417 -10.33 34.22 16.00
N ASN A 418 -9.65 34.01 17.14
CA ASN A 418 -8.97 32.75 17.44
C ASN A 418 -9.94 31.76 18.09
N VAL A 419 -9.94 30.53 17.61
CA VAL A 419 -10.72 29.42 18.17
C VAL A 419 -9.82 28.65 19.15
N PRO A 420 -10.18 28.56 20.45
CA PRO A 420 -9.41 27.77 21.40
C PRO A 420 -9.51 26.29 21.05
N VAL A 421 -8.38 25.60 21.07
CA VAL A 421 -8.30 24.18 20.74
C VAL A 421 -7.93 23.37 21.98
N ASP A 422 -8.68 22.29 22.19
CA ASP A 422 -8.35 21.27 23.18
C ASP A 422 -7.54 20.15 22.52
N MET A 423 -6.25 20.08 22.86
CA MET A 423 -5.32 19.11 22.26
C MET A 423 -5.68 17.66 22.58
N GLU A 424 -6.31 17.37 23.72
CA GLU A 424 -6.74 15.99 24.05
C GLU A 424 -7.85 15.53 23.10
N ILE A 425 -8.76 16.44 22.73
CA ILE A 425 -9.81 16.16 21.74
C ILE A 425 -9.22 15.97 20.35
N VAL A 426 -8.25 16.82 19.95
CA VAL A 426 -7.62 16.69 18.63
C VAL A 426 -6.85 15.38 18.52
N GLU A 427 -6.11 14.97 19.56
CA GLU A 427 -5.44 13.66 19.61
C GLU A 427 -6.45 12.51 19.52
N ALA A 428 -7.55 12.58 20.26
CA ALA A 428 -8.60 11.55 20.19
C ALA A 428 -9.28 11.48 18.81
N ASN A 429 -9.44 12.61 18.14
CA ASN A 429 -9.99 12.67 16.77
C ASN A 429 -9.00 12.09 15.75
N GLN A 430 -7.70 12.39 15.87
CA GLN A 430 -6.66 11.81 15.01
C GLN A 430 -6.69 10.28 15.07
N LYS A 431 -6.77 9.70 16.28
CA LYS A 431 -6.88 8.24 16.47
C LYS A 431 -8.14 7.65 15.82
N GLN A 432 -9.26 8.36 15.90
CA GLN A 432 -10.50 7.92 15.25
C GLN A 432 -10.35 7.91 13.72
N VAL A 433 -9.73 8.94 13.15
CA VAL A 433 -9.45 9.03 11.71
C VAL A 433 -8.50 7.94 11.24
N ASP A 434 -7.42 7.70 11.99
CA ASP A 434 -6.49 6.60 11.70
C ASP A 434 -7.20 5.24 11.67
N SER A 435 -8.24 5.07 12.49
CA SER A 435 -9.10 3.86 12.52
C SER A 435 -10.20 3.84 11.46
N GLY A 436 -10.16 4.75 10.47
CA GLY A 436 -11.12 4.85 9.37
C GLY A 436 -12.45 5.53 9.72
N SER A 437 -12.54 6.25 10.84
CA SER A 437 -13.76 6.99 11.24
C SER A 437 -13.65 8.47 10.94
N SER A 438 -14.76 9.13 10.59
CA SER A 438 -14.76 10.58 10.29
C SER A 438 -13.69 11.03 9.27
N PRO A 439 -13.51 10.31 8.14
CA PRO A 439 -12.45 10.64 7.16
C PRO A 439 -12.57 12.05 6.58
N TRP A 440 -13.75 12.68 6.69
CA TRP A 440 -13.98 14.08 6.32
C TRP A 440 -13.08 15.07 7.09
N GLN A 441 -12.53 14.69 8.25
CA GLN A 441 -11.59 15.54 8.99
C GLN A 441 -10.20 15.68 8.31
N LEU A 442 -9.91 14.85 7.32
CA LEU A 442 -8.73 14.99 6.46
C LEU A 442 -8.95 16.04 5.35
N ASP A 443 -10.18 16.53 5.19
CA ASP A 443 -10.58 17.50 4.18
C ASP A 443 -10.83 18.89 4.79
N PRO A 444 -10.01 19.91 4.44
CA PRO A 444 -10.16 21.24 5.02
C PRO A 444 -11.46 21.93 4.62
N LEU A 445 -12.01 21.63 3.43
CA LEU A 445 -13.30 22.18 3.00
C LEU A 445 -14.44 21.55 3.80
N GLN A 446 -14.41 20.25 4.05
CA GLN A 446 -15.43 19.58 4.87
C GLN A 446 -15.38 20.03 6.34
N VAL A 447 -14.18 20.24 6.88
CA VAL A 447 -14.01 20.79 8.22
C VAL A 447 -14.54 22.22 8.31
N ALA A 448 -14.24 23.07 7.32
CA ALA A 448 -14.79 24.42 7.25
C ALA A 448 -16.32 24.43 7.09
N LEU A 449 -16.87 23.56 6.23
CA LEU A 449 -18.31 23.36 6.03
C LEU A 449 -19.02 23.05 7.35
N THR A 450 -18.48 22.08 8.09
CA THR A 450 -19.03 21.64 9.38
C THR A 450 -18.98 22.78 10.39
N PHE A 451 -17.84 23.46 10.51
CA PHE A 451 -17.66 24.57 11.45
C PHE A 451 -18.64 25.71 11.19
N VAL A 452 -18.72 26.19 9.94
CA VAL A 452 -19.58 27.32 9.59
C VAL A 452 -21.05 26.98 9.76
N ASN A 453 -21.49 25.77 9.40
CA ASN A 453 -22.88 25.39 9.60
C ASN A 453 -23.24 25.24 11.09
N LEU A 454 -22.32 24.80 11.95
CA LEU A 454 -22.57 24.78 13.41
C LEU A 454 -22.72 26.18 14.02
N GLU A 455 -22.06 27.19 13.46
CA GLU A 455 -22.25 28.60 13.87
C GLU A 455 -23.61 29.16 13.44
N VAL A 456 -24.18 28.66 12.34
CA VAL A 456 -25.51 29.06 11.85
C VAL A 456 -26.63 28.27 12.53
N THR A 457 -26.41 27.00 12.83
CA THR A 457 -27.33 26.11 13.55
C THR A 457 -26.68 25.57 14.82
N PRO A 458 -26.65 26.35 15.92
CA PRO A 458 -25.96 25.96 17.16
C PRO A 458 -26.52 24.71 17.83
N GLU A 459 -27.78 24.38 17.56
CA GLU A 459 -28.43 23.15 18.05
C GLU A 459 -27.96 21.88 17.30
N GLY A 460 -27.11 22.04 16.28
CA GLY A 460 -26.59 20.97 15.43
C GLY A 460 -27.21 20.97 14.03
N ILE A 461 -26.49 20.37 13.09
CA ILE A 461 -26.93 20.22 11.69
C ILE A 461 -27.88 19.03 11.61
N GLN A 462 -29.16 19.27 11.28
CA GLN A 462 -30.15 18.21 11.03
C GLN A 462 -30.60 18.24 9.57
N GLY A 463 -30.38 17.15 8.84
CA GLY A 463 -30.65 17.09 7.40
C GLY A 463 -29.52 17.71 6.60
N GLU A 464 -29.86 18.44 5.54
CA GLU A 464 -28.87 19.15 4.70
C GLU A 464 -28.30 20.37 5.43
N PRO A 465 -27.00 20.69 5.22
CA PRO A 465 -26.42 21.92 5.74
C PRO A 465 -27.16 23.14 5.20
N GLN A 466 -27.21 24.22 5.98
CA GLN A 466 -27.85 25.47 5.55
C GLN A 466 -27.00 26.22 4.51
N ILE A 467 -25.68 26.07 4.57
CA ILE A 467 -24.74 26.60 3.60
C ILE A 467 -24.09 25.41 2.91
N ASP A 468 -24.30 25.30 1.60
CA ASP A 468 -23.86 24.15 0.80
C ASP A 468 -22.37 24.21 0.45
N MET A 469 -21.78 23.05 0.16
CA MET A 469 -20.37 22.91 -0.21
C MET A 469 -19.86 23.83 -1.34
N PRO A 470 -20.63 24.15 -2.41
CA PRO A 470 -20.17 25.09 -3.45
C PRO A 470 -19.90 26.53 -2.97
N ALA A 471 -20.36 26.87 -1.77
CA ALA A 471 -20.04 28.12 -1.10
C ALA A 471 -18.60 28.15 -0.56
N PHE A 472 -17.92 27.01 -0.42
CA PHE A 472 -16.59 26.89 0.17
C PHE A 472 -15.52 26.76 -0.92
N GLU A 473 -14.45 27.53 -0.79
CA GLU A 473 -13.37 27.58 -1.77
C GLU A 473 -12.02 27.58 -1.05
N LEU A 474 -11.14 26.65 -1.43
CA LEU A 474 -9.80 26.55 -0.85
C LEU A 474 -8.93 27.65 -1.45
N VAL A 475 -8.50 28.61 -0.61
CA VAL A 475 -7.69 29.76 -1.04
C VAL A 475 -6.21 29.44 -0.98
N SER A 476 -5.79 28.73 0.07
CA SER A 476 -4.39 28.35 0.31
C SER A 476 -4.34 27.05 1.10
N ASN A 477 -3.34 26.22 0.81
CA ASN A 477 -3.00 25.02 1.59
C ASN A 477 -1.50 24.78 1.45
N ASN A 478 -0.75 24.94 2.54
CA ASN A 478 0.71 24.77 2.57
C ASN A 478 1.14 23.47 3.28
N SER A 479 0.28 22.45 3.31
CA SER A 479 0.42 21.19 4.05
C SER A 479 0.18 21.23 5.55
N VAL A 480 0.44 22.37 6.19
CA VAL A 480 0.31 22.53 7.64
C VAL A 480 -0.91 23.38 7.99
N GLU A 481 -1.15 24.43 7.21
CA GLU A 481 -2.19 25.41 7.38
C GLU A 481 -2.97 25.61 6.08
N ALA A 482 -4.27 25.87 6.22
CA ALA A 482 -5.16 26.09 5.10
C ALA A 482 -6.11 27.27 5.39
N ILE A 483 -6.50 27.96 4.32
CA ILE A 483 -7.49 29.03 4.37
C ILE A 483 -8.63 28.65 3.42
N VAL A 484 -9.83 28.62 3.96
CA VAL A 484 -11.06 28.39 3.18
C VAL A 484 -11.87 29.67 3.18
N TYR A 485 -12.20 30.16 1.98
CA TYR A 485 -13.16 31.24 1.78
C TYR A 485 -14.57 30.67 1.71
N VAL A 486 -15.53 31.39 2.31
CA VAL A 486 -16.93 30.99 2.36
C VAL A 486 -17.75 32.09 1.71
N LYS A 487 -18.49 31.82 0.63
CA LYS A 487 -19.18 32.84 -0.19
C LYS A 487 -20.37 33.49 0.52
N GLU A 488 -21.01 32.80 1.45
CA GLU A 488 -22.22 33.24 2.14
C GLU A 488 -22.24 32.79 3.61
N GLY A 489 -23.14 33.35 4.41
CA GLY A 489 -23.22 33.08 5.85
C GLY A 489 -22.50 34.13 6.71
N PRO A 490 -22.35 33.89 8.03
CA PRO A 490 -21.79 34.86 8.97
C PRO A 490 -20.25 34.93 8.96
N ILE A 491 -19.58 33.97 8.31
CA ILE A 491 -18.13 33.82 8.27
C ILE A 491 -17.64 34.04 6.84
N GLU A 492 -16.54 34.78 6.67
CA GLU A 492 -15.90 35.02 5.38
C GLU A 492 -14.76 34.04 5.12
N ARG A 493 -13.94 33.77 6.15
CA ARG A 493 -12.77 32.90 6.05
C ARG A 493 -12.64 31.99 7.26
N VAL A 494 -12.21 30.76 7.03
CA VAL A 494 -11.87 29.78 8.05
C VAL A 494 -10.39 29.45 7.92
N TYR A 495 -9.66 29.50 9.04
CA TYR A 495 -8.24 29.16 9.14
C TYR A 495 -8.11 27.82 9.83
N LEU A 496 -7.47 26.87 9.15
CA LEU A 496 -7.29 25.50 9.61
C LEU A 496 -5.82 25.19 9.79
N LYS A 497 -5.52 24.29 10.73
CA LYS A 497 -4.17 23.80 10.99
C LYS A 497 -4.17 22.32 11.32
N ARG A 498 -3.17 21.60 10.83
CA ARG A 498 -2.83 20.26 11.30
C ARG A 498 -1.94 20.36 12.54
N LEU A 499 -2.49 19.97 13.69
CA LEU A 499 -1.85 20.21 14.99
C LEU A 499 -1.04 19.00 15.50
N ILE A 500 -1.42 17.78 15.11
CA ILE A 500 -0.82 16.54 15.60
C ILE A 500 0.23 15.99 14.63
N ARG A 501 -0.16 15.80 13.36
CA ARG A 501 0.74 15.42 12.26
C ARG A 501 0.68 16.47 11.18
N GLN A 502 1.83 16.93 10.71
CA GLN A 502 1.93 18.00 9.70
C GLN A 502 2.07 17.45 8.27
N ASP A 503 1.83 16.15 8.10
CA ASP A 503 1.79 15.43 6.83
C ASP A 503 0.35 15.13 6.39
N GLU A 504 0.17 14.50 5.23
CA GLU A 504 -1.12 14.16 4.60
C GLU A 504 -2.06 13.34 5.50
N SER A 505 -1.54 12.62 6.51
CA SER A 505 -2.34 11.83 7.45
C SER A 505 -2.92 12.65 8.61
N GLY A 506 -2.49 13.90 8.77
CA GLY A 506 -2.96 14.79 9.83
C GLY A 506 -4.36 15.35 9.60
N ILE A 507 -5.17 15.35 10.65
CA ILE A 507 -6.51 15.97 10.62
C ILE A 507 -6.42 17.51 10.61
N TRP A 508 -7.36 18.15 9.94
CA TRP A 508 -7.53 19.60 9.97
C TRP A 508 -8.35 20.03 11.18
N THR A 509 -7.86 21.05 11.89
CA THR A 509 -8.55 21.67 13.03
C THR A 509 -8.74 23.16 12.76
N VAL A 510 -9.95 23.68 12.97
CA VAL A 510 -10.20 25.13 12.89
C VAL A 510 -9.51 25.82 14.06
N VAL A 511 -8.64 26.78 13.75
CA VAL A 511 -7.87 27.55 14.73
C VAL A 511 -8.24 29.03 14.74
N GLY A 512 -8.97 29.49 13.73
CA GLY A 512 -9.48 30.86 13.67
C GLY A 512 -10.43 31.09 12.51
N TYR A 513 -11.10 32.24 12.51
CA TYR A 513 -11.97 32.66 11.41
C TYR A 513 -12.11 34.19 11.34
N ASP A 514 -12.55 34.67 10.18
CA ASP A 514 -12.91 36.06 9.95
C ASP A 514 -14.44 36.18 9.82
N PRO A 515 -15.12 36.94 10.71
CA PRO A 515 -16.55 37.21 10.57
C PRO A 515 -16.82 38.20 9.43
N ARG A 516 -18.06 38.22 8.94
CA ARG A 516 -18.54 39.21 7.97
C ARG A 516 -19.10 40.48 8.60
#